data_AF-A0A5C2RRF6-F1
#
_entry.id   AF-A0A5C2RRF6-F1
#
_cell.length_a   1.000
_cell.length_b   1.000
_cell.length_c   1.000
_cell.angle_alpha   90.00
_cell.angle_beta   90.00
_cell.angle_gamma   90.00
#
_symmetry.space_group_name_H-M   'P 1'
#
loop_
_entity.id
_entity.type
_entity.pdbx_description
1 polymer ?
#
loop_
_entity_poly.entity_id
_entity_poly.type
_entity_poly.pdbx_seq_one_letter_code
_entity_poly.pdbx_strand_id
1 'polypeptide(L)'
;MNSITRWRRKHEDSGFVFQKNAHLTKAIIAAMQSRRAGTYLKWVKGHNGHPGNEMADELAGTGAAKLTADEVDICVPPQLRVSGCKLSTLTQRTAYRAIRIRKERALKPRKRTRVNTHKTLQGIRGAFGVSLGGTQLWRSLRSKNVSRECRQFMWMTLHDGYMVGDKWLRPKMSDELKARAPCERCGVTETMEHILFDCAAVGRDTVWKLAKKTWSLTGLPWKEPNWGTALGAACAVFESDDGARKTAAEALWTILMTESLYMIWKLRCERVIQNEKREFTMPEVVKRWYAALDRRLDLDRRSCAGYWGKCALKAGTIACIWEPVLQARGELPRNWVTDSGVLVGIERGR
;
A
#
# COMPACT_ATOMS: atom_id res chain seq x y z
N MET A 1 18.85 -0.07 26.57
CA MET A 1 19.88 0.87 27.07
C MET A 1 19.92 2.21 26.33
N ASN A 2 20.15 2.25 25.01
CA ASN A 2 20.31 3.53 24.28
C ASN A 2 19.14 4.53 24.43
N SER A 3 17.90 4.07 24.51
CA SER A 3 16.72 4.94 24.67
C SER A 3 16.69 5.74 25.97
N ILE A 4 17.29 5.22 27.04
CA ILE A 4 17.30 5.84 28.38
C ILE A 4 18.63 6.53 28.70
N THR A 5 19.66 6.30 27.88
CA THR A 5 20.97 6.98 27.97
C THR A 5 21.17 7.94 26.80
N ARG A 6 21.67 7.45 25.66
CA ARG A 6 22.08 8.26 24.50
C ARG A 6 20.96 9.07 23.86
N TRP A 7 19.74 8.53 23.80
CA TRP A 7 18.63 9.14 23.08
C TRP A 7 17.60 9.80 23.98
N ARG A 8 17.81 9.73 25.30
CA ARG A 8 16.85 10.18 26.31
C ARG A 8 16.39 11.62 26.07
N ARG A 9 17.33 12.57 26.00
CA ARG A 9 17.03 14.00 25.82
C ARG A 9 16.19 14.25 24.56
N LYS A 10 16.55 13.61 23.44
CA LYS A 10 15.79 13.71 22.18
C LYS A 10 14.37 13.14 22.30
N HIS A 11 14.19 12.06 23.07
CA HIS A 11 12.87 11.48 23.31
C HIS A 11 12.02 12.38 24.22
N GLU A 12 12.58 12.93 25.29
CA GLU A 12 11.92 13.89 26.17
C GLU A 12 11.53 15.17 25.42
N ASP A 13 12.46 15.75 24.64
CA ASP A 13 12.23 16.95 23.83
C ASP A 13 11.08 16.74 22.81
N SER A 14 11.02 15.54 22.19
CA SER A 14 9.94 15.19 21.25
C SER A 14 8.66 14.67 21.92
N GLY A 15 8.58 14.68 23.25
CA GLY A 15 7.42 14.16 23.99
C GLY A 15 7.16 12.66 23.73
N PHE A 16 8.18 11.92 23.31
CA PHE A 16 8.12 10.50 22.95
C PHE A 16 7.22 10.18 21.74
N VAL A 17 6.86 11.17 20.93
CA VAL A 17 5.88 11.07 19.82
C VAL A 17 6.23 10.00 18.77
N PHE A 18 7.52 9.80 18.51
CA PHE A 18 8.00 8.86 17.50
C PHE A 18 8.45 7.51 18.09
N GLN A 19 8.39 7.35 19.41
CA GLN A 19 8.95 6.18 20.07
C GLN A 19 7.92 5.07 20.22
N LYS A 20 8.30 3.85 19.84
CA LYS A 20 7.54 2.64 20.18
C LYS A 20 7.71 2.34 21.67
N ASN A 21 6.68 1.80 22.31
CA ASN A 21 6.71 1.46 23.75
C ASN A 21 7.07 2.65 24.64
N ALA A 22 6.63 3.86 24.24
CA ALA A 22 6.92 5.11 24.93
C ALA A 22 6.54 5.07 26.42
N HIS A 23 5.43 4.40 26.77
CA HIS A 23 4.98 4.27 28.16
C HIS A 23 6.00 3.52 29.03
N LEU A 24 6.54 2.38 28.56
CA LEU A 24 7.60 1.64 29.27
C LEU A 24 8.87 2.48 29.43
N THR A 25 9.27 3.21 28.39
CA THR A 25 10.48 4.05 28.48
C THR A 25 10.29 5.18 29.49
N LYS A 26 9.10 5.81 29.52
CA LYS A 26 8.78 6.83 30.51
C LYS A 26 8.82 6.27 31.94
N ALA A 27 8.25 5.08 32.15
CA ALA A 27 8.29 4.38 33.44
C ALA A 27 9.72 4.08 33.89
N ILE A 28 10.57 3.53 33.01
CA ILE A 28 11.98 3.23 33.33
C ILE A 28 12.75 4.50 33.68
N ILE A 29 12.61 5.58 32.90
CA ILE A 29 13.28 6.85 33.18
C ILE A 29 12.82 7.40 34.54
N ALA A 30 11.52 7.37 34.81
CA ALA A 30 10.98 7.84 36.08
C ALA A 30 11.48 6.99 37.26
N ALA A 31 11.51 5.67 37.13
CA ALA A 31 12.05 4.77 38.15
C ALA A 31 13.53 5.05 38.45
N MET A 32 14.35 5.28 37.41
CA MET A 32 15.76 5.66 37.57
C MET A 32 15.91 7.01 38.26
N GLN A 33 15.10 8.00 37.88
CA GLN A 33 15.16 9.35 38.46
C GLN A 33 14.59 9.45 39.88
N SER A 34 13.74 8.50 40.27
CA SER A 34 13.18 8.43 41.62
C SER A 34 14.17 7.91 42.66
N ARG A 35 15.31 7.33 42.23
CA ARG A 35 16.34 6.83 43.13
C ARG A 35 17.13 8.00 43.73
N ARG A 36 17.42 7.91 45.04
CA ARG A 36 18.26 8.90 45.75
C ARG A 36 19.73 8.85 45.32
N ALA A 37 20.21 7.68 44.90
CA ALA A 37 21.59 7.47 44.45
C ALA A 37 21.68 7.45 42.92
N GLY A 38 22.88 7.74 42.40
CA GLY A 38 23.18 7.64 40.97
C GLY A 38 22.90 6.24 40.42
N THR A 39 22.31 6.17 39.23
CA THR A 39 22.07 4.90 38.53
C THR A 39 23.08 4.76 37.39
N TYR A 40 23.92 3.72 37.47
CA TYR A 40 24.91 3.39 36.45
C TYR A 40 24.48 2.13 35.71
N LEU A 41 24.49 2.18 34.39
CA LEU A 41 24.10 1.06 33.55
C LEU A 41 25.35 0.52 32.86
N LYS A 42 25.62 -0.78 33.04
CA LYS A 42 26.68 -1.51 32.35
C LYS A 42 26.06 -2.41 31.29
N TRP A 43 26.48 -2.26 30.04
CA TRP A 43 26.14 -3.22 29.01
C TRP A 43 27.02 -4.45 29.16
N VAL A 44 26.41 -5.63 29.24
CA VAL A 44 27.11 -6.92 29.29
C VAL A 44 26.67 -7.73 28.06
N LYS A 45 27.63 -8.43 27.44
CA LYS A 45 27.34 -9.30 26.29
C LYS A 45 26.57 -10.53 26.77
N GLY A 46 25.48 -10.86 26.09
CA GLY A 46 24.70 -12.07 26.38
C GLY A 46 25.48 -13.35 26.10
N HIS A 47 25.15 -14.41 26.86
CA HIS A 47 25.77 -15.75 26.76
C HIS A 47 27.30 -15.73 26.87
N ASN A 48 27.83 -14.84 27.71
CA ASN A 48 29.26 -14.70 27.96
C ASN A 48 29.66 -15.20 29.35
N GLY A 49 28.80 -16.01 29.99
CA GLY A 49 29.07 -16.65 31.27
C GLY A 49 29.03 -15.71 32.48
N HIS A 50 28.44 -14.52 32.36
CA HIS A 50 28.28 -13.61 33.50
C HIS A 50 27.16 -14.13 34.41
N PRO A 51 27.43 -14.57 35.67
CA PRO A 51 26.47 -15.34 36.46
C PRO A 51 25.11 -14.65 36.64
N GLY A 52 25.13 -13.35 36.98
CA GLY A 52 23.89 -12.58 37.16
C GLY A 52 23.12 -12.30 35.86
N ASN A 53 23.76 -12.39 34.69
CA ASN A 53 23.08 -12.23 33.40
C ASN A 53 22.41 -13.54 32.99
N GLU A 54 23.11 -14.67 33.14
CA GLU A 54 22.54 -15.99 32.84
C GLU A 54 21.34 -16.28 33.74
N MET A 55 21.43 -16.00 35.05
CA MET A 55 20.30 -16.17 35.97
C MET A 55 19.12 -15.24 35.64
N ALA A 56 19.39 -14.01 35.18
CA ALA A 56 18.33 -13.10 34.74
C ALA A 56 17.66 -13.59 33.44
N ASP A 57 18.41 -14.21 32.53
CA ASP A 57 17.88 -14.82 31.30
C ASP A 57 16.99 -16.03 31.61
N GLU A 58 17.42 -16.90 32.54
CA GLU A 58 16.64 -18.03 33.03
C GLU A 58 15.32 -17.58 33.70
N LEU A 59 15.38 -16.55 34.56
CA LEU A 59 14.18 -15.96 35.16
C LEU A 59 13.25 -15.32 34.12
N ALA A 60 13.81 -14.67 33.08
CA ALA A 60 13.03 -14.12 31.99
C ALA A 60 12.34 -15.22 31.17
N GLY A 61 13.02 -16.34 30.92
CA GLY A 61 12.45 -17.53 30.28
C GLY A 61 11.31 -18.14 31.11
N THR A 62 11.51 -18.29 32.41
CA THR A 62 10.49 -18.76 33.36
C THR A 62 9.27 -17.83 33.35
N GLY A 63 9.50 -16.51 33.39
CA GLY A 63 8.44 -15.51 33.29
C GLY A 63 7.65 -15.58 31.99
N ALA A 64 8.33 -15.80 30.86
CA ALA A 64 7.69 -15.93 29.55
C ALA A 64 6.82 -17.19 29.41
N ALA A 65 7.12 -18.25 30.18
CA ALA A 65 6.37 -19.49 30.20
C ALA A 65 5.12 -19.45 31.10
N LYS A 66 4.95 -18.40 31.92
CA LYS A 66 3.77 -18.27 32.79
C LYS A 66 2.48 -18.14 31.97
N LEU A 67 1.44 -18.87 32.39
CA LEU A 67 0.10 -18.76 31.79
C LEU A 67 -0.52 -17.36 32.01
N THR A 68 -0.22 -16.75 33.15
CA THR A 68 -0.66 -15.41 33.53
C THR A 68 0.55 -14.49 33.67
N ALA A 69 0.54 -13.38 32.94
CA ALA A 69 1.61 -12.39 33.01
C ALA A 69 1.63 -11.70 34.38
N ASP A 70 2.83 -11.38 34.87
CA ASP A 70 2.99 -10.59 36.09
C ASP A 70 2.55 -9.14 35.85
N GLU A 71 1.92 -8.53 36.85
CA GLU A 71 1.61 -7.11 36.82
C GLU A 71 2.85 -6.28 37.15
N VAL A 72 3.24 -5.40 36.23
CA VAL A 72 4.38 -4.49 36.40
C VAL A 72 3.86 -3.08 36.56
N ASP A 73 4.21 -2.42 37.67
CA ASP A 73 3.88 -1.01 37.87
C ASP A 73 4.64 -0.13 36.86
N ILE A 74 3.87 0.53 36.00
CA ILE A 74 4.36 1.46 34.98
C ILE A 74 3.89 2.90 35.26
N CYS A 75 3.42 3.17 36.48
CA CYS A 75 3.00 4.50 36.90
C CYS A 75 4.19 5.46 36.93
N VAL A 76 4.00 6.65 36.35
CA VAL A 76 5.02 7.70 36.32
C VAL A 76 4.58 8.80 37.29
N PRO A 77 5.35 9.10 38.35
CA PRO A 77 5.05 10.18 39.28
C PRO A 77 4.84 11.52 38.53
N PRO A 78 3.84 12.34 38.92
CA PRO A 78 3.51 13.57 38.21
C PRO A 78 4.71 14.50 37.98
N GLN A 79 5.60 14.62 38.97
CA GLN A 79 6.80 15.46 38.91
C GLN A 79 7.86 14.98 37.90
N LEU A 80 7.83 13.70 37.51
CA LEU A 80 8.74 13.12 36.50
C LEU A 80 8.05 12.95 35.14
N ARG A 81 6.79 13.37 35.02
CA ARG A 81 5.98 13.11 33.83
C ARG A 81 6.25 14.14 32.73
N VAL A 82 6.81 13.67 31.62
CA VAL A 82 6.85 14.45 30.37
C VAL A 82 5.45 14.54 29.77
N SER A 83 4.84 15.72 29.87
CA SER A 83 3.46 16.02 29.50
C SER A 83 3.23 16.21 27.99
N GLY A 84 4.28 16.50 27.23
CA GLY A 84 4.18 16.76 25.79
C GLY A 84 5.52 17.03 25.13
N CYS A 85 5.49 17.57 23.91
CA CYS A 85 6.69 18.02 23.20
C CYS A 85 7.21 19.32 23.81
N LYS A 86 8.52 19.45 23.96
CA LYS A 86 9.16 20.68 24.43
C LYS A 86 9.07 21.75 23.34
N LEU A 87 8.45 22.90 23.68
CA LEU A 87 8.16 23.98 22.73
C LEU A 87 9.40 24.54 22.05
N SER A 88 10.50 24.73 22.79
CA SER A 88 11.76 25.27 22.25
C SER A 88 12.42 24.38 21.18
N THR A 89 12.02 23.12 21.08
CA THR A 89 12.55 22.14 20.10
C THR A 89 11.47 21.63 19.15
N LEU A 90 10.27 22.20 19.23
CA LEU A 90 9.12 21.73 18.47
C LEU A 90 9.30 22.06 16.99
N THR A 91 9.13 21.04 16.15
CA THR A 91 9.04 21.24 14.69
C THR A 91 7.61 21.00 14.24
N GLN A 92 7.24 21.57 13.08
CA GLN A 92 5.94 21.30 12.45
C GLN A 92 5.69 19.79 12.29
N ARG A 93 6.74 19.02 11.94
CA ARG A 93 6.68 17.56 11.82
C ARG A 93 6.28 16.88 13.14
N THR A 94 6.94 17.25 14.24
CA THR A 94 6.66 16.68 15.57
C THR A 94 5.27 17.09 16.05
N ALA A 95 4.92 18.38 15.91
CA ALA A 95 3.60 18.92 16.27
C ALA A 95 2.48 18.20 15.51
N TYR A 96 2.60 18.12 14.18
CA TYR A 96 1.65 17.44 13.32
C TYR A 96 1.48 15.97 13.73
N ARG A 97 2.58 15.24 13.96
CA ARG A 97 2.50 13.84 14.37
C ARG A 97 1.83 13.67 15.74
N ALA A 98 2.12 14.53 16.71
CA ALA A 98 1.49 14.51 18.03
C ALA A 98 -0.03 14.70 17.93
N ILE A 99 -0.46 15.70 17.15
CA ILE A 99 -1.89 15.99 16.89
C ILE A 99 -2.54 14.79 16.18
N ARG A 100 -1.88 14.21 15.18
CA ARG A 100 -2.38 13.05 14.45
C ARG A 100 -2.59 11.84 15.35
N ILE A 101 -1.64 11.52 16.24
CA ILE A 101 -1.78 10.42 17.22
C ILE A 101 -3.00 10.65 18.11
N ARG A 102 -3.19 11.89 18.60
CA ARG A 102 -4.37 12.22 19.43
C ARG A 102 -5.67 12.06 18.65
N LYS A 103 -5.74 12.58 17.42
CA LYS A 103 -6.92 12.44 16.55
C LYS A 103 -7.20 10.98 16.20
N GLU A 104 -6.16 10.20 15.92
CA GLU A 104 -6.27 8.77 15.57
C GLU A 104 -6.90 7.93 16.70
N ARG A 105 -6.65 8.27 17.97
CA ARG A 105 -7.30 7.60 19.11
C ARG A 105 -8.82 7.82 19.16
N ALA A 106 -9.29 8.96 18.65
CA ALA A 106 -10.71 9.28 18.60
C ALA A 106 -11.39 8.82 17.29
N LEU A 107 -10.63 8.34 16.30
CA LEU A 107 -11.18 7.91 15.02
C LEU A 107 -11.95 6.59 15.17
N LYS A 108 -13.25 6.64 14.93
CA LYS A 108 -14.08 5.43 14.81
C LYS A 108 -13.81 4.75 13.45
N PRO A 109 -13.56 3.43 13.42
CA PRO A 109 -13.41 2.70 12.17
C PRO A 109 -14.67 2.83 11.29
N ARG A 110 -14.48 3.22 10.02
CA ARG A 110 -15.59 3.27 9.05
C ARG A 110 -15.95 1.85 8.61
N LYS A 111 -17.21 1.45 8.81
CA LYS A 111 -17.71 0.08 8.50
C LYS A 111 -17.36 -0.34 7.07
N ARG A 112 -17.69 0.48 6.06
CA ARG A 112 -17.44 0.17 4.65
C ARG A 112 -15.96 0.03 4.31
N THR A 113 -15.12 0.94 4.81
CA THR A 113 -13.66 0.85 4.65
C THR A 113 -13.11 -0.45 5.25
N ARG A 114 -13.61 -0.86 6.42
CA ARG A 114 -13.19 -2.10 7.07
C ARG A 114 -13.60 -3.33 6.27
N VAL A 115 -14.83 -3.36 5.76
CA VAL A 115 -15.33 -4.43 4.88
C VAL A 115 -14.49 -4.52 3.61
N ASN A 116 -14.27 -3.41 2.90
CA ASN A 116 -13.48 -3.39 1.68
C ASN A 116 -12.03 -3.82 1.92
N THR A 117 -11.41 -3.35 3.01
CA THR A 117 -10.05 -3.76 3.43
C THR A 117 -10.00 -5.27 3.69
N HIS A 118 -10.96 -5.80 4.45
CA HIS A 118 -11.01 -7.22 4.79
C HIS A 118 -11.21 -8.09 3.54
N LYS A 119 -12.15 -7.71 2.67
CA LYS A 119 -12.42 -8.36 1.39
C LYS A 119 -11.16 -8.40 0.51
N THR A 120 -10.43 -7.28 0.42
CA THR A 120 -9.16 -7.24 -0.33
C THR A 120 -8.12 -8.18 0.27
N LEU A 121 -7.95 -8.18 1.59
CA LEU A 121 -6.99 -9.06 2.27
C LEU A 121 -7.32 -10.55 2.10
N GLN A 122 -8.61 -10.93 2.20
CA GLN A 122 -9.06 -12.29 1.94
C GLN A 122 -8.80 -12.70 0.49
N GLY A 123 -9.10 -11.84 -0.47
CA GLY A 123 -8.84 -12.12 -1.89
C GLY A 123 -7.34 -12.24 -2.21
N ILE A 124 -6.47 -11.44 -1.57
CA ILE A 124 -5.02 -11.60 -1.69
C ILE A 124 -4.59 -12.97 -1.14
N ARG A 125 -5.07 -13.34 0.06
CA ARG A 125 -4.75 -14.64 0.67
C ARG A 125 -5.20 -15.80 -0.20
N GLY A 126 -6.40 -15.74 -0.76
CA GLY A 126 -6.92 -16.78 -1.66
C GLY A 126 -6.17 -16.89 -2.98
N ALA A 127 -5.78 -15.76 -3.58
CA ALA A 127 -5.14 -15.77 -4.90
C ALA A 127 -3.62 -16.01 -4.89
N PHE A 128 -2.93 -15.52 -3.86
CA PHE A 128 -1.47 -15.49 -3.76
C PHE A 128 -0.93 -16.24 -2.53
N GLY A 129 -1.78 -16.77 -1.66
CA GLY A 129 -1.34 -17.50 -0.45
C GLY A 129 -0.77 -16.62 0.67
N VAL A 130 -0.78 -15.29 0.52
CA VAL A 130 -0.12 -14.37 1.47
C VAL A 130 -1.07 -13.83 2.52
N SER A 131 -0.68 -13.94 3.79
CA SER A 131 -1.39 -13.30 4.91
C SER A 131 -0.80 -11.93 5.23
N LEU A 132 -1.61 -10.88 5.14
CA LEU A 132 -1.20 -9.49 5.34
C LEU A 132 -2.13 -8.77 6.32
N GLY A 133 -1.57 -7.80 7.05
CA GLY A 133 -2.33 -6.86 7.86
C GLY A 133 -2.80 -5.65 7.04
N GLY A 134 -3.87 -4.98 7.48
CA GLY A 134 -4.40 -3.79 6.80
C GLY A 134 -3.36 -2.66 6.65
N THR A 135 -2.43 -2.51 7.59
CA THR A 135 -1.33 -1.54 7.45
C THR A 135 -0.42 -1.83 6.25
N GLN A 136 -0.17 -3.11 5.93
CA GLN A 136 0.63 -3.50 4.77
C GLN A 136 -0.11 -3.18 3.47
N LEU A 137 -1.43 -3.45 3.41
CA LEU A 137 -2.27 -3.05 2.26
C LEU A 137 -2.22 -1.52 2.02
N TRP A 138 -2.45 -0.71 3.06
CA TRP A 138 -2.40 0.75 2.89
C TRP A 138 -1.02 1.26 2.49
N ARG A 139 0.05 0.58 2.90
CA ARG A 139 1.42 0.91 2.48
C ARG A 139 1.66 0.52 1.02
N SER A 140 1.11 -0.60 0.56
CA SER A 140 1.34 -1.09 -0.81
C SER A 140 0.76 -0.18 -1.88
N LEU A 141 -0.34 0.53 -1.61
CA LEU A 141 -0.87 1.59 -2.49
C LEU A 141 0.16 2.69 -2.79
N ARG A 142 1.18 2.84 -1.94
CA ARG A 142 2.28 3.79 -2.10
C ARG A 142 3.51 3.20 -2.78
N SER A 143 3.40 1.99 -3.34
CA SER A 143 4.43 1.40 -4.19
C SER A 143 4.80 2.35 -5.32
N LYS A 144 6.07 2.33 -5.72
CA LYS A 144 6.58 3.05 -6.89
C LYS A 144 5.95 2.58 -8.21
N ASN A 145 5.41 1.35 -8.21
CA ASN A 145 4.77 0.75 -9.37
C ASN A 145 3.29 1.16 -9.51
N VAL A 146 2.75 1.94 -8.55
CA VAL A 146 1.39 2.47 -8.60
C VAL A 146 1.49 3.98 -8.86
N SER A 147 0.96 4.41 -10.01
CA SER A 147 0.90 5.83 -10.37
C SER A 147 0.06 6.63 -9.35
N ARG A 148 0.28 7.94 -9.29
CA ARG A 148 -0.37 8.81 -8.29
C ARG A 148 -1.89 8.79 -8.45
N GLU A 149 -2.35 8.82 -9.69
CA GLU A 149 -3.75 8.81 -10.08
C GLU A 149 -4.41 7.48 -9.69
N CYS A 150 -3.76 6.35 -10.01
CA CYS A 150 -4.21 5.02 -9.59
C CYS A 150 -4.26 4.88 -8.07
N ARG A 151 -3.25 5.39 -7.34
CA ARG A 151 -3.24 5.40 -5.87
C ARG A 151 -4.42 6.17 -5.29
N GLN A 152 -4.69 7.36 -5.81
CA GLN A 152 -5.82 8.18 -5.34
C GLN A 152 -7.15 7.46 -5.60
N PHE A 153 -7.30 6.89 -6.80
CA PHE A 153 -8.47 6.10 -7.17
C PHE A 153 -8.68 4.91 -6.23
N MET A 154 -7.66 4.05 -6.08
CA MET A 154 -7.72 2.88 -5.20
C MET A 154 -8.00 3.25 -3.75
N TRP A 155 -7.36 4.32 -3.24
CA TRP A 155 -7.61 4.81 -1.88
C TRP A 155 -9.07 5.22 -1.70
N MET A 156 -9.62 6.00 -2.63
CA MET A 156 -11.02 6.41 -2.62
C MET A 156 -11.96 5.22 -2.73
N THR A 157 -11.65 4.24 -3.58
CA THR A 157 -12.43 3.00 -3.75
C THR A 157 -12.45 2.17 -2.46
N LEU A 158 -11.29 1.93 -1.84
CA LEU A 158 -11.22 1.19 -0.57
C LEU A 158 -11.91 1.95 0.57
N HIS A 159 -11.90 3.28 0.55
CA HIS A 159 -12.66 4.10 1.50
C HIS A 159 -14.16 4.19 1.21
N ASP A 160 -14.62 3.64 0.09
CA ASP A 160 -15.97 3.83 -0.43
C ASP A 160 -16.32 5.33 -0.54
N GLY A 161 -15.45 6.10 -1.19
CA GLY A 161 -15.54 7.55 -1.31
C GLY A 161 -16.31 8.06 -2.54
N TYR A 162 -16.49 7.24 -3.58
CA TYR A 162 -17.17 7.66 -4.82
C TYR A 162 -18.69 7.60 -4.71
N MET A 163 -19.40 8.52 -5.37
CA MET A 163 -20.88 8.52 -5.43
C MET A 163 -21.38 7.51 -6.48
N VAL A 164 -21.61 6.27 -6.06
CA VAL A 164 -22.10 5.15 -6.89
C VAL A 164 -23.05 4.27 -6.09
N GLY A 165 -23.88 3.48 -6.79
CA GLY A 165 -24.79 2.50 -6.23
C GLY A 165 -25.77 3.07 -5.19
N ASP A 166 -25.81 2.43 -4.02
CA ASP A 166 -26.78 2.71 -2.96
C ASP A 166 -26.70 4.13 -2.38
N LYS A 167 -25.61 4.86 -2.61
CA LYS A 167 -25.46 6.26 -2.16
C LYS A 167 -26.42 7.21 -2.87
N TRP A 168 -26.84 6.87 -4.09
CA TRP A 168 -27.86 7.60 -4.83
C TRP A 168 -29.27 7.34 -4.31
N LEU A 169 -29.48 6.23 -3.59
CA LEU A 169 -30.79 5.80 -3.06
C LEU A 169 -31.09 6.35 -1.65
N ARG A 170 -30.33 7.36 -1.19
CA ARG A 170 -30.57 7.95 0.13
C ARG A 170 -31.91 8.68 0.15
N PRO A 171 -32.64 8.68 1.28
CA PRO A 171 -33.99 9.28 1.35
C PRO A 171 -34.06 10.75 0.90
N LYS A 172 -32.99 11.53 1.10
CA LYS A 172 -32.92 12.96 0.73
C LYS A 172 -32.51 13.22 -0.73
N MET A 173 -32.28 12.19 -1.55
CA MET A 173 -31.95 12.37 -2.97
C MET A 173 -33.21 12.63 -3.79
N SER A 174 -33.11 13.53 -4.78
CA SER A 174 -34.16 13.70 -5.79
C SER A 174 -34.27 12.45 -6.68
N ASP A 175 -35.42 12.27 -7.34
CA ASP A 175 -35.65 11.09 -8.18
C ASP A 175 -34.73 11.06 -9.40
N GLU A 176 -34.40 12.23 -9.98
CA GLU A 176 -33.37 12.38 -11.02
C GLU A 176 -32.00 11.87 -10.58
N LEU A 177 -31.62 12.08 -9.31
CA LEU A 177 -30.35 11.58 -8.77
C LEU A 177 -30.42 10.09 -8.43
N LYS A 178 -31.56 9.60 -7.95
CA LYS A 178 -31.78 8.16 -7.70
C LYS A 178 -31.72 7.35 -9.00
N ALA A 179 -32.13 7.92 -10.13
CA ALA A 179 -32.02 7.30 -11.45
C ALA A 179 -30.57 6.97 -11.85
N ARG A 180 -29.56 7.53 -11.17
CA ARG A 180 -28.13 7.22 -11.35
C ARG A 180 -27.65 5.99 -10.56
N ALA A 181 -28.50 5.39 -9.72
CA ALA A 181 -28.16 4.20 -8.93
C ALA A 181 -28.04 2.91 -9.77
N PRO A 182 -28.97 2.58 -10.68
CA PRO A 182 -28.84 1.42 -11.54
C PRO A 182 -27.86 1.66 -12.69
N CYS A 183 -27.21 0.60 -13.15
CA CYS A 183 -26.40 0.62 -14.35
C CYS A 183 -27.33 0.54 -15.57
N GLU A 184 -27.30 1.54 -16.44
CA GLU A 184 -28.20 1.58 -17.60
C GLU A 184 -27.94 0.48 -18.64
N ARG A 185 -26.79 -0.21 -18.57
CA ARG A 185 -26.48 -1.31 -19.51
C ARG A 185 -27.04 -2.66 -19.10
N CYS A 186 -27.21 -2.89 -17.80
CA CYS A 186 -27.58 -4.21 -17.27
C CYS A 186 -28.65 -4.16 -16.17
N GLY A 187 -29.15 -2.97 -15.82
CA GLY A 187 -30.25 -2.77 -14.89
C GLY A 187 -29.92 -2.96 -13.40
N VAL A 188 -28.83 -3.65 -13.06
CA VAL A 188 -28.44 -3.89 -11.66
C VAL A 188 -27.88 -2.63 -11.00
N THR A 189 -27.87 -2.59 -9.67
CA THR A 189 -27.26 -1.48 -8.92
C THR A 189 -25.79 -1.30 -9.29
N GLU A 190 -25.42 -0.10 -9.74
CA GLU A 190 -24.08 0.22 -10.22
C GLU A 190 -23.12 0.48 -9.05
N THR A 191 -22.72 -0.57 -8.35
CA THR A 191 -21.69 -0.50 -7.31
C THR A 191 -20.30 -0.35 -7.91
N MET A 192 -19.30 0.04 -7.10
CA MET A 192 -17.91 0.07 -7.57
C MET A 192 -17.42 -1.33 -7.99
N GLU A 193 -17.89 -2.38 -7.31
CA GLU A 193 -17.54 -3.76 -7.67
C GLU A 193 -18.13 -4.12 -9.03
N HIS A 194 -19.40 -3.79 -9.22
CA HIS A 194 -20.06 -3.97 -10.50
C HIS A 194 -19.32 -3.25 -11.64
N ILE A 195 -18.99 -1.97 -11.46
CA ILE A 195 -18.27 -1.17 -12.48
C ILE A 195 -16.96 -1.84 -12.89
N LEU A 196 -16.20 -2.33 -11.91
CA LEU A 196 -14.83 -2.83 -12.14
C LEU A 196 -14.81 -4.28 -12.63
N PHE A 197 -15.75 -5.12 -12.20
CA PHE A 197 -15.65 -6.57 -12.39
C PHE A 197 -16.88 -7.20 -13.05
N ASP A 198 -18.10 -6.68 -12.86
CA ASP A 198 -19.34 -7.39 -13.27
C ASP A 198 -20.11 -6.73 -14.43
N CYS A 199 -19.87 -5.45 -14.73
CA CYS A 199 -20.60 -4.69 -15.75
C CYS A 199 -20.37 -5.19 -17.18
N ALA A 200 -21.45 -5.49 -17.93
CA ALA A 200 -21.39 -5.92 -19.33
C ALA A 200 -20.91 -4.84 -20.35
N ALA A 201 -20.36 -3.72 -19.88
CA ALA A 201 -19.82 -2.67 -20.73
C ALA A 201 -18.61 -3.15 -21.55
N VAL A 202 -18.57 -2.76 -22.82
CA VAL A 202 -17.48 -3.09 -23.76
C VAL A 202 -16.12 -2.68 -23.19
N GLY A 203 -16.04 -1.49 -22.58
CA GLY A 203 -14.82 -0.96 -22.00
C GLY A 203 -14.21 -1.84 -20.91
N ARG A 204 -15.04 -2.35 -19.98
CA ARG A 204 -14.58 -3.21 -18.87
C ARG A 204 -14.04 -4.53 -19.39
N ASP A 205 -14.84 -5.23 -20.18
CA ASP A 205 -14.49 -6.54 -20.74
C ASP A 205 -13.24 -6.48 -21.62
N THR A 206 -13.16 -5.50 -22.52
CA THR A 206 -12.01 -5.32 -23.42
C THR A 206 -10.73 -5.05 -22.64
N VAL A 207 -10.77 -4.18 -21.63
CA VAL A 207 -9.59 -3.87 -20.80
C VAL A 207 -9.07 -5.12 -20.07
N TRP A 208 -9.95 -5.92 -19.47
CA TRP A 208 -9.50 -7.15 -18.78
C TRP A 208 -8.97 -8.21 -19.74
N LYS A 209 -9.58 -8.37 -20.92
CA LYS A 209 -9.06 -9.25 -21.98
C LYS A 209 -7.66 -8.82 -22.44
N LEU A 210 -7.42 -7.52 -22.61
CA LEU A 210 -6.10 -6.99 -22.95
C LEU A 210 -5.08 -7.24 -21.84
N ALA A 211 -5.45 -6.97 -20.59
CA ALA A 211 -4.58 -7.23 -19.44
C ALA A 211 -4.19 -8.72 -19.34
N LYS A 212 -5.14 -9.63 -19.54
CA LYS A 212 -4.89 -11.08 -19.59
C LYS A 212 -3.98 -11.48 -20.75
N LYS A 213 -4.25 -10.95 -21.96
CA LYS A 213 -3.44 -11.19 -23.16
C LYS A 213 -1.99 -10.76 -22.92
N THR A 214 -1.77 -9.56 -22.42
CA THR A 214 -0.42 -9.05 -22.14
C THR A 214 0.26 -9.81 -21.00
N TRP A 215 -0.45 -10.16 -19.93
CA TRP A 215 0.11 -10.97 -18.85
C TRP A 215 0.56 -12.36 -19.32
N SER A 216 -0.18 -12.97 -20.26
CA SER A 216 0.14 -14.32 -20.76
C SER A 216 1.52 -14.41 -21.42
N LEU A 217 2.05 -13.29 -21.92
CA LEU A 217 3.39 -13.22 -22.50
C LEU A 217 4.50 -13.50 -21.48
N THR A 218 4.21 -13.37 -20.18
CA THR A 218 5.15 -13.69 -19.10
C THR A 218 5.29 -15.20 -18.85
N GLY A 219 4.35 -16.01 -19.36
CA GLY A 219 4.24 -17.43 -19.04
C GLY A 219 3.77 -17.73 -17.61
N LEU A 220 3.42 -16.72 -16.81
CA LEU A 220 3.00 -16.92 -15.42
C LEU A 220 1.49 -17.14 -15.29
N PRO A 221 1.03 -17.84 -14.23
CA PRO A 221 -0.39 -18.09 -14.02
C PRO A 221 -1.22 -16.81 -13.96
N TRP A 222 -2.30 -16.77 -14.73
CA TRP A 222 -3.30 -15.71 -14.65
C TRP A 222 -4.14 -15.84 -13.37
N LYS A 223 -4.42 -14.72 -12.71
CA LYS A 223 -5.33 -14.65 -11.56
C LYS A 223 -6.52 -13.78 -11.95
N GLU A 224 -7.73 -14.33 -11.93
CA GLU A 224 -8.89 -13.57 -12.40
C GLU A 224 -9.08 -12.26 -11.60
N PRO A 225 -9.32 -11.11 -12.27
CA PRO A 225 -9.49 -9.84 -11.61
C PRO A 225 -10.76 -9.82 -10.74
N ASN A 226 -10.58 -9.51 -9.48
CA ASN A 226 -11.64 -9.28 -8.52
C ASN A 226 -11.19 -8.21 -7.51
N TRP A 227 -12.05 -7.92 -6.54
CA TRP A 227 -11.80 -6.92 -5.52
C TRP A 227 -10.45 -7.09 -4.79
N GLY A 228 -10.02 -8.33 -4.56
CA GLY A 228 -8.73 -8.64 -3.93
C GLY A 228 -7.55 -8.58 -4.88
N THR A 229 -7.62 -9.31 -5.99
CA THR A 229 -6.48 -9.45 -6.93
C THR A 229 -6.12 -8.14 -7.62
N ALA A 230 -7.09 -7.27 -7.86
CA ALA A 230 -6.87 -6.00 -8.55
C ALA A 230 -6.59 -4.83 -7.58
N LEU A 231 -7.44 -4.59 -6.56
CA LEU A 231 -7.18 -3.50 -5.58
C LEU A 231 -6.03 -3.84 -4.62
N GLY A 232 -5.70 -5.11 -4.48
CA GLY A 232 -4.55 -5.63 -3.75
C GLY A 232 -3.34 -5.93 -4.61
N ALA A 233 -3.31 -5.53 -5.89
CA ALA A 233 -2.27 -5.96 -6.84
C ALA A 233 -0.84 -5.66 -6.39
N ALA A 234 -0.61 -4.55 -5.67
CA ALA A 234 0.69 -4.19 -5.11
C ALA A 234 1.16 -5.11 -3.95
N CYS A 235 0.34 -6.08 -3.57
CA CYS A 235 0.64 -7.12 -2.59
C CYS A 235 0.74 -8.52 -3.22
N ALA A 236 0.65 -8.63 -4.55
CA ALA A 236 0.79 -9.90 -5.24
C ALA A 236 2.17 -10.51 -5.00
N VAL A 237 2.21 -11.84 -4.90
CA VAL A 237 3.44 -12.62 -4.79
C VAL A 237 3.42 -13.68 -5.86
N PHE A 238 4.53 -13.78 -6.58
CA PHE A 238 4.78 -14.80 -7.58
C PHE A 238 6.13 -15.46 -7.25
N GLU A 239 6.14 -16.79 -7.23
CA GLU A 239 7.32 -17.59 -6.88
C GLU A 239 7.72 -18.45 -8.08
N SER A 240 9.00 -18.80 -8.18
CA SER A 240 9.50 -19.90 -9.02
C SER A 240 9.35 -21.24 -8.31
N ASP A 241 9.59 -22.32 -9.04
CA ASP A 241 9.46 -23.69 -8.53
C ASP A 241 10.44 -24.00 -7.37
N ASP A 242 11.53 -23.23 -7.28
CA ASP A 242 12.51 -23.26 -6.18
C ASP A 242 12.12 -22.37 -4.97
N GLY A 243 10.95 -21.72 -5.01
CA GLY A 243 10.45 -20.82 -3.97
C GLY A 243 11.01 -19.38 -4.03
N ALA A 244 11.81 -19.03 -5.03
CA ALA A 244 12.34 -17.67 -5.15
C ALA A 244 11.28 -16.68 -5.67
N ARG A 245 11.24 -15.47 -5.11
CA ARG A 245 10.24 -14.46 -5.51
C ARG A 245 10.58 -13.78 -6.83
N LYS A 246 9.61 -13.76 -7.75
CA LYS A 246 9.67 -13.08 -9.06
C LYS A 246 9.26 -11.61 -8.94
N THR A 247 10.08 -10.80 -8.26
CA THR A 247 9.76 -9.39 -7.95
C THR A 247 9.48 -8.50 -9.17
N ALA A 248 10.12 -8.78 -10.32
CA ALA A 248 9.85 -8.07 -11.57
C ALA A 248 8.44 -8.37 -12.12
N ALA A 249 8.00 -9.63 -12.02
CA ALA A 249 6.65 -10.03 -12.40
C ALA A 249 5.59 -9.45 -11.45
N GLU A 250 5.85 -9.42 -10.15
CA GLU A 250 4.98 -8.76 -9.16
C GLU A 250 4.80 -7.26 -9.46
N ALA A 251 5.89 -6.60 -9.88
CA ALA A 251 5.87 -5.21 -10.30
C ALA A 251 5.05 -4.99 -11.58
N LEU A 252 5.26 -5.84 -12.60
CA LEU A 252 4.48 -5.82 -13.83
C LEU A 252 2.98 -6.08 -13.56
N TRP A 253 2.66 -7.07 -12.72
CA TRP A 253 1.30 -7.36 -12.27
C TRP A 253 0.65 -6.14 -11.63
N THR A 254 1.38 -5.49 -10.71
CA THR A 254 0.92 -4.27 -10.05
C THR A 254 0.57 -3.19 -11.07
N ILE A 255 1.43 -2.96 -12.05
CA ILE A 255 1.23 -1.94 -13.09
C ILE A 255 0.01 -2.29 -13.94
N LEU A 256 -0.04 -3.50 -14.51
CA LEU A 256 -1.12 -3.94 -15.39
C LEU A 256 -2.49 -3.87 -14.70
N MET A 257 -2.59 -4.36 -13.46
CA MET A 257 -3.85 -4.36 -12.73
C MET A 257 -4.30 -2.95 -12.36
N THR A 258 -3.40 -2.10 -11.86
CA THR A 258 -3.77 -0.77 -11.38
C THR A 258 -4.10 0.21 -12.51
N GLU A 259 -3.33 0.19 -13.60
CA GLU A 259 -3.63 0.97 -14.80
C GLU A 259 -4.93 0.51 -15.47
N SER A 260 -5.18 -0.81 -15.52
CA SER A 260 -6.43 -1.36 -16.06
C SER A 260 -7.64 -0.98 -15.22
N LEU A 261 -7.57 -1.12 -13.89
CA LEU A 261 -8.63 -0.69 -12.97
C LEU A 261 -9.00 0.78 -13.18
N TYR A 262 -7.99 1.64 -13.22
CA TYR A 262 -8.22 3.07 -13.36
C TYR A 262 -8.74 3.41 -14.77
N MET A 263 -8.30 2.70 -15.81
CA MET A 263 -8.85 2.85 -17.17
C MET A 263 -10.34 2.50 -17.21
N ILE A 264 -10.76 1.39 -16.61
CA ILE A 264 -12.18 0.99 -16.55
C ILE A 264 -13.01 2.08 -15.88
N TRP A 265 -12.53 2.60 -14.74
CA TRP A 265 -13.19 3.70 -14.04
C TRP A 265 -13.31 4.96 -14.91
N LYS A 266 -12.24 5.35 -15.61
CA LYS A 266 -12.25 6.51 -16.51
C LYS A 266 -13.23 6.34 -17.65
N LEU A 267 -13.21 5.19 -18.33
CA LEU A 267 -14.15 4.87 -19.41
C LEU A 267 -15.59 4.93 -18.90
N ARG A 268 -15.88 4.33 -17.73
CA ARG A 268 -17.23 4.43 -17.14
C ARG A 268 -17.62 5.88 -16.86
N CYS A 269 -16.74 6.68 -16.27
CA CYS A 269 -17.04 8.08 -15.98
C CYS A 269 -17.31 8.89 -17.24
N GLU A 270 -16.45 8.77 -18.25
CA GLU A 270 -16.61 9.47 -19.53
C GLU A 270 -17.91 9.07 -20.21
N ARG A 271 -18.23 7.77 -20.27
CA ARG A 271 -19.50 7.29 -20.83
C ARG A 271 -20.70 7.87 -20.10
N VAL A 272 -20.77 7.73 -18.77
CA VAL A 272 -21.97 8.08 -18.00
C VAL A 272 -22.13 9.59 -17.80
N ILE A 273 -21.04 10.36 -17.79
CA ILE A 273 -21.05 11.78 -17.44
C ILE A 273 -20.85 12.70 -18.65
N GLN A 274 -20.00 12.33 -19.61
CA GLN A 274 -19.57 13.23 -20.69
C GLN A 274 -20.20 12.87 -22.04
N ASN A 275 -20.30 11.58 -22.36
CA ASN A 275 -20.69 11.12 -23.70
C ASN A 275 -22.15 10.68 -23.78
N GLU A 276 -23.02 11.23 -22.94
CA GLU A 276 -24.47 10.93 -22.95
C GLU A 276 -24.77 9.42 -23.01
N LYS A 277 -23.95 8.62 -22.32
CA LYS A 277 -24.03 7.15 -22.25
C LYS A 277 -23.71 6.40 -23.55
N ARG A 278 -23.14 7.05 -24.56
CA ARG A 278 -22.64 6.40 -25.78
C ARG A 278 -21.56 5.37 -25.46
N GLU A 279 -21.74 4.15 -25.93
CA GLU A 279 -20.76 3.08 -25.73
C GLU A 279 -19.51 3.31 -26.59
N PHE A 280 -18.35 2.93 -26.03
CA PHE A 280 -17.09 2.93 -26.77
C PHE A 280 -17.01 1.78 -27.77
N THR A 281 -16.26 2.01 -28.84
CA THR A 281 -15.90 0.92 -29.77
C THR A 281 -14.71 0.12 -29.20
N MET A 282 -14.64 -1.17 -29.51
CA MET A 282 -13.49 -1.99 -29.09
C MET A 282 -12.14 -1.42 -29.58
N PRO A 283 -11.98 -0.99 -30.85
CA PRO A 283 -10.70 -0.42 -31.31
C PRO A 283 -10.28 0.83 -30.52
N GLU A 284 -11.23 1.66 -30.14
CA GLU A 284 -10.97 2.84 -29.33
C GLU A 284 -10.46 2.47 -27.93
N VAL A 285 -11.11 1.52 -27.26
CA VAL A 285 -10.69 1.03 -25.93
C VAL A 285 -9.29 0.42 -26.01
N VAL A 286 -9.04 -0.39 -27.04
CA VAL A 286 -7.73 -1.02 -27.30
C VAL A 286 -6.64 0.06 -27.44
N LYS A 287 -6.85 1.05 -28.30
CA LYS A 287 -5.89 2.14 -28.51
C LYS A 287 -5.62 2.92 -27.22
N ARG A 288 -6.68 3.26 -26.47
CA ARG A 288 -6.57 4.00 -25.20
C ARG A 288 -5.81 3.21 -24.13
N TRP A 289 -6.04 1.90 -24.05
CA TRP A 289 -5.36 1.02 -23.08
C TRP A 289 -3.87 0.88 -23.37
N TYR A 290 -3.49 0.57 -24.62
CA TYR A 290 -2.07 0.54 -25.00
C TYR A 290 -1.39 1.90 -24.80
N ALA A 291 -2.05 3.00 -25.18
CA ALA A 291 -1.52 4.34 -24.95
C ALA A 291 -1.36 4.69 -23.45
N ALA A 292 -2.10 4.05 -22.54
CA ALA A 292 -1.89 4.21 -21.11
C ALA A 292 -0.66 3.42 -20.63
N LEU A 293 -0.48 2.18 -21.09
CA LEU A 293 0.70 1.39 -20.76
C LEU A 293 1.99 1.95 -21.38
N ASP A 294 1.96 2.39 -22.64
CA ASP A 294 3.11 3.02 -23.31
C ASP A 294 3.55 4.28 -22.55
N ARG A 295 2.60 5.11 -22.07
CA ARG A 295 2.93 6.26 -21.20
C ARG A 295 3.52 5.84 -19.86
N ARG A 296 3.04 4.74 -19.28
CA ARG A 296 3.56 4.22 -18.01
C ARG A 296 4.99 3.68 -18.17
N LEU A 297 5.25 2.96 -19.26
CA LEU A 297 6.57 2.47 -19.67
C LEU A 297 7.54 3.64 -19.87
N ASP A 298 7.13 4.65 -20.63
CA ASP A 298 7.95 5.86 -20.86
C ASP A 298 8.27 6.59 -19.55
N LEU A 299 7.29 6.71 -18.64
CA LEU A 299 7.52 7.27 -17.31
C LEU A 299 8.56 6.48 -16.50
N ASP A 300 8.52 5.15 -16.53
CA ASP A 300 9.51 4.30 -15.84
C ASP A 300 10.91 4.43 -16.46
N ARG A 301 11.01 4.51 -17.80
CA ARG A 301 12.26 4.78 -18.53
C ARG A 301 12.84 6.13 -18.14
N ARG A 302 12.05 7.21 -18.20
CA ARG A 302 12.48 8.56 -17.78
C ARG A 302 12.88 8.63 -16.32
N SER A 303 12.25 7.82 -15.46
CA SER A 303 12.60 7.71 -14.04
C SER A 303 13.95 7.02 -13.80
N CYS A 304 14.56 6.41 -14.82
CA CYS A 304 15.92 5.86 -14.75
C CYS A 304 17.01 6.88 -15.09
N ALA A 305 16.65 8.09 -15.54
CA ALA A 305 17.62 9.07 -15.98
C ALA A 305 18.56 9.52 -14.85
N GLY A 306 19.85 9.65 -15.16
CA GLY A 306 20.90 9.92 -14.17
C GLY A 306 20.73 11.23 -13.39
N TYR A 307 20.05 12.23 -13.98
CA TYR A 307 19.80 13.53 -13.31
C TYR A 307 18.89 13.41 -12.07
N TRP A 308 18.21 12.28 -11.87
CA TRP A 308 17.46 11.99 -10.65
C TRP A 308 18.33 11.50 -9.48
N GLY A 309 19.63 11.25 -9.70
CA GLY A 309 20.58 10.85 -8.67
C GLY A 309 20.10 9.65 -7.84
N LYS A 310 20.08 9.78 -6.51
CA LYS A 310 19.63 8.71 -5.59
C LYS A 310 18.14 8.34 -5.72
N CYS A 311 17.35 9.16 -6.40
CA CYS A 311 15.94 8.91 -6.67
C CYS A 311 15.70 8.14 -7.98
N ALA A 312 16.74 7.97 -8.81
CA ALA A 312 16.64 7.26 -10.07
C ALA A 312 16.27 5.79 -9.86
N LEU A 313 15.39 5.27 -10.71
CA LEU A 313 15.12 3.84 -10.80
C LEU A 313 16.30 3.13 -11.47
N LYS A 314 16.52 1.88 -11.10
CA LYS A 314 17.57 1.06 -11.71
C LYS A 314 17.10 0.57 -13.07
N ALA A 315 17.84 0.93 -14.13
CA ALA A 315 17.50 0.55 -15.50
C ALA A 315 17.32 -0.97 -15.68
N GLY A 316 18.22 -1.78 -15.10
CA GLY A 316 18.10 -3.24 -15.15
C GLY A 316 16.81 -3.77 -14.51
N THR A 317 16.34 -3.14 -13.43
CA THR A 317 15.04 -3.51 -12.82
C THR A 317 13.87 -3.18 -13.75
N ILE A 318 13.89 -2.02 -14.40
CA ILE A 318 12.86 -1.62 -15.37
C ILE A 318 12.89 -2.53 -16.60
N ALA A 319 14.07 -2.93 -17.07
CA ALA A 319 14.21 -3.89 -18.16
C ALA A 319 13.50 -5.21 -17.82
N CYS A 320 13.82 -5.82 -16.67
CA CYS A 320 13.20 -7.08 -16.26
C CYS A 320 11.67 -6.99 -16.06
N ILE A 321 11.14 -5.82 -15.69
CA ILE A 321 9.70 -5.62 -15.50
C ILE A 321 8.97 -5.66 -16.84
N TRP A 322 9.50 -4.97 -17.85
CA TRP A 322 8.78 -4.68 -19.08
C TRP A 322 9.15 -5.60 -20.24
N GLU A 323 10.38 -6.08 -20.32
CA GLU A 323 10.88 -6.91 -21.43
C GLU A 323 9.96 -8.09 -21.82
N PRO A 324 9.35 -8.85 -20.89
CA PRO A 324 8.47 -9.96 -21.25
C PRO A 324 7.25 -9.58 -22.10
N VAL A 325 6.85 -8.29 -22.08
CA VAL A 325 5.61 -7.81 -22.72
C VAL A 325 5.87 -6.81 -23.85
N LEU A 326 7.12 -6.63 -24.29
CA LEU A 326 7.48 -5.73 -25.39
C LEU A 326 7.44 -6.45 -26.74
N GLN A 327 7.05 -5.71 -27.78
CA GLN A 327 6.94 -6.24 -29.14
C GLN A 327 8.26 -6.77 -29.71
N ALA A 328 9.38 -6.11 -29.40
CA ALA A 328 10.72 -6.46 -29.87
C ALA A 328 11.53 -7.25 -28.83
N ARG A 329 10.86 -8.03 -27.96
CA ARG A 329 11.54 -8.80 -26.90
C ARG A 329 12.67 -9.67 -27.47
N GLY A 330 13.85 -9.64 -26.84
CA GLY A 330 15.05 -10.32 -27.33
C GLY A 330 15.84 -9.58 -28.42
N GLU A 331 15.28 -8.54 -29.05
CA GLU A 331 15.92 -7.75 -30.12
C GLU A 331 16.27 -6.33 -29.66
N LEU A 332 15.95 -5.97 -28.40
CA LEU A 332 16.20 -4.63 -27.87
C LEU A 332 17.69 -4.39 -27.55
N PRO A 333 18.24 -3.21 -27.89
CA PRO A 333 19.57 -2.81 -27.46
C PRO A 333 19.74 -2.88 -25.94
N ARG A 334 20.94 -3.22 -25.44
CA ARG A 334 21.20 -3.35 -23.98
C ARG A 334 20.83 -2.10 -23.16
N ASN A 335 20.88 -0.92 -23.78
CA ASN A 335 20.60 0.38 -23.17
C ASN A 335 19.19 0.92 -23.50
N TRP A 336 18.26 0.12 -24.05
CA TRP A 336 16.94 0.57 -24.50
C TRP A 336 16.13 1.33 -23.43
N VAL A 337 16.33 0.99 -22.15
CA VAL A 337 15.64 1.65 -21.03
C VAL A 337 16.08 3.11 -20.90
N THR A 338 17.37 3.40 -21.07
CA THR A 338 17.96 4.73 -20.86
C THR A 338 18.08 5.56 -22.13
N ASP A 339 18.07 4.91 -23.29
CA ASP A 339 18.17 5.57 -24.58
C ASP A 339 16.79 5.96 -25.11
N SER A 340 16.49 7.25 -25.11
CA SER A 340 15.23 7.80 -25.61
C SER A 340 15.08 7.75 -27.14
N GLY A 341 16.14 7.40 -27.88
CA GLY A 341 16.10 7.19 -29.32
C GLY A 341 15.47 5.84 -29.73
N VAL A 342 15.30 4.91 -28.79
CA VAL A 342 14.70 3.60 -29.06
C VAL A 342 13.18 3.65 -28.87
N LEU A 343 12.45 3.40 -29.96
CA LEU A 343 11.00 3.20 -29.93
C LEU A 343 10.70 1.81 -29.37
N VAL A 344 10.02 1.78 -28.21
CA VAL A 344 9.54 0.56 -27.57
C VAL A 344 8.06 0.69 -27.32
N GLY A 345 7.32 -0.39 -27.56
CA GLY A 345 5.88 -0.46 -27.34
C GLY A 345 5.49 -1.84 -26.81
N ILE A 346 4.36 -1.87 -26.10
CA ILE A 346 3.77 -3.13 -25.62
C ILE A 346 3.37 -3.99 -26.81
N GLU A 347 3.62 -5.30 -26.73
CA GLU A 347 3.26 -6.26 -27.76
C GLU A 347 1.75 -6.24 -28.00
N ARG A 348 1.37 -5.85 -29.22
CA ARG A 348 -0.03 -5.86 -29.69
C ARG A 348 -0.24 -7.18 -30.39
N GLY A 349 -0.96 -8.11 -29.77
CA GLY A 349 -1.18 -9.39 -30.43
C GLY A 349 -1.96 -9.19 -31.73
N ARG A 350 -1.49 -9.86 -32.78
CA ARG A 350 -2.00 -9.82 -34.15
C ARG A 350 -3.50 -10.07 -34.23
#